data_AF-A0A1G3ZIE3-F1
#
_entry.id   AF-A0A1G3ZIE3-F1
#
_cell.length_a   1.000
_cell.length_b   1.000
_cell.length_c   1.000
_cell.angle_alpha   90.00
_cell.angle_beta   90.00
_cell.angle_gamma   90.00
#
_symmetry.space_group_name_H-M   'P 1'
#
loop_
_entity.id
_entity.type
_entity.pdbx_description
1 polymer ?
#
loop_
_entity_poly.entity_id
_entity_poly.type
_entity_poly.pdbx_seq_one_letter_code
_entity_poly.pdbx_strand_id
1 'polypeptide(L)'
;MRIIEAHIIKRFKIHLLFDNEVCGVVDFSDLAGHGVFKAWMEPGVFEKIVVTESGSLEWPGSLDLCPDSLYLRLTKKEPEEIFPLLKEALL
;
A
#
# COMPACT_ATOMS: atom_id res chain seq x y z
N MET A 1 -6.65 -8.97 2.90
CA MET A 1 -5.97 -9.53 1.69
C MET A 1 -4.46 -9.41 1.85
N ARG A 2 -3.63 -9.92 0.92
CA ARG A 2 -2.17 -9.78 1.03
C ARG A 2 -1.52 -9.31 -0.25
N ILE A 3 -0.50 -8.45 -0.14
CA ILE A 3 0.43 -8.18 -1.23
C ILE A 3 1.39 -9.36 -1.31
N ILE A 4 1.64 -9.85 -2.53
CA ILE A 4 2.59 -10.95 -2.79
C ILE A 4 3.79 -10.48 -3.62
N GLU A 5 3.65 -9.42 -4.41
CA GLU A 5 4.77 -8.80 -5.13
C GLU A 5 4.65 -7.27 -5.14
N ALA A 6 5.80 -6.60 -5.10
CA ALA A 6 5.91 -5.15 -5.20
C ALA A 6 7.12 -4.77 -6.06
N HIS A 7 6.90 -4.02 -7.12
CA HIS A 7 7.94 -3.56 -8.04
C HIS A 7 7.92 -2.04 -8.19
N ILE A 8 9.04 -1.40 -7.92
CA ILE A 8 9.19 0.04 -8.13
C ILE A 8 9.26 0.30 -9.64
N ILE A 9 8.27 0.99 -10.18
CA ILE A 9 8.23 1.38 -11.59
C ILE A 9 8.94 2.72 -11.79
N LYS A 10 8.75 3.63 -10.83
CA LYS A 10 9.46 4.90 -10.72
C LYS A 10 9.32 5.44 -9.31
N ARG A 11 10.03 6.52 -8.99
CA ARG A 11 9.93 7.16 -7.66
C ARG A 11 8.46 7.42 -7.30
N PHE A 12 8.06 6.94 -6.13
CA PHE A 12 6.70 6.99 -5.59
C PHE A 12 5.63 6.20 -6.36
N LYS A 13 5.98 5.36 -7.35
CA LYS A 13 5.00 4.48 -8.00
C LYS A 13 5.45 3.03 -7.96
N ILE A 14 4.61 2.20 -7.37
CA ILE A 14 4.87 0.78 -7.16
C ILE A 14 3.76 -0.01 -7.84
N HIS A 15 4.15 -0.97 -8.68
CA HIS A 15 3.26 -2.01 -9.16
C HIS A 15 3.10 -3.07 -8.08
N LEU A 16 1.87 -3.29 -7.62
CA LEU A 16 1.53 -4.29 -6.61
C LEU A 16 0.78 -5.45 -7.26
N LEU A 17 1.05 -6.66 -6.79
CA LEU A 17 0.25 -7.86 -7.05
C LEU A 17 -0.30 -8.37 -5.72
N PHE A 18 -1.60 -8.63 -5.68
CA PHE A 18 -2.30 -9.19 -4.54
C PHE A 18 -2.53 -10.70 -4.73
N ASP A 19 -2.74 -11.41 -3.62
CA ASP A 19 -2.98 -12.87 -3.59
C ASP A 19 -4.27 -13.32 -4.30
N ASN A 20 -5.15 -12.39 -4.65
CA ASN A 20 -6.36 -12.62 -5.46
C ASN A 20 -6.20 -12.23 -6.94
N GLU A 21 -4.96 -12.16 -7.43
CA GLU A 21 -4.57 -11.83 -8.81
C GLU A 21 -4.85 -10.38 -9.24
N VAL A 22 -5.44 -9.55 -8.37
CA VAL A 22 -5.57 -8.12 -8.64
C VAL A 22 -4.19 -7.47 -8.63
N CYS A 23 -3.91 -6.66 -9.63
CA CYS A 23 -2.64 -5.95 -9.73
C CYS A 23 -2.81 -4.55 -10.31
N GLY A 24 -1.78 -3.73 -10.12
CA GLY A 24 -1.68 -2.43 -10.77
C GLY A 24 -0.76 -1.47 -10.04
N VAL A 25 -0.67 -0.24 -10.59
CA VAL A 25 0.26 0.78 -10.08
C VAL A 25 -0.43 1.68 -9.08
N VAL A 26 0.11 1.74 -7.87
CA VAL A 26 -0.25 2.72 -6.85
C VAL A 26 0.74 3.89 -6.88
N ASP A 27 0.21 5.11 -6.98
CA ASP A 27 0.97 6.35 -6.88
C ASP A 27 0.93 6.85 -5.45
N PHE A 28 2.09 7.14 -4.85
CA PHE A 28 2.29 7.60 -3.48
C PHE A 28 2.78 9.05 -3.40
N SER A 29 2.78 9.78 -4.53
CA SER A 29 3.37 11.13 -4.61
C SER A 29 2.69 12.16 -3.69
N ASP A 30 1.41 11.97 -3.38
CA ASP A 30 0.62 12.75 -2.42
C ASP A 30 1.07 12.56 -0.95
N LEU A 31 1.58 11.38 -0.61
CA LEU A 31 2.04 11.08 0.74
C LEU A 31 3.47 11.56 0.98
N ALA A 32 4.32 11.46 -0.05
CA ALA A 32 5.75 11.77 0.05
C ALA A 32 6.01 13.17 0.66
N GLY A 33 6.88 13.24 1.67
CA GLY A 33 7.22 14.49 2.36
C GLY A 33 6.25 14.94 3.45
N HIS A 34 5.17 14.19 3.70
CA HIS A 34 4.18 14.51 4.73
C HIS A 34 4.26 13.55 5.92
N GLY A 35 4.18 14.08 7.15
CA GLY A 35 4.14 13.27 8.37
C GLY A 35 5.28 12.24 8.44
N VAL A 36 4.92 10.98 8.71
CA VAL A 36 5.86 9.84 8.76
C VAL A 36 6.50 9.52 7.40
N PHE A 37 5.87 9.89 6.28
CA PHE A 37 6.38 9.67 4.92
C PHE A 37 7.48 10.65 4.51
N LYS A 38 7.89 11.58 5.39
CA LYS A 38 9.10 12.38 5.20
C LYS A 38 10.35 11.52 5.02
N ALA A 39 10.38 10.32 5.61
CA ALA A 39 11.48 9.37 5.45
C ALA A 39 11.77 9.02 3.98
N TRP A 40 10.77 9.01 3.09
CA TRP A 40 10.96 8.73 1.66
C TRP A 40 11.71 9.82 0.88
N MET A 41 11.89 11.00 1.48
CA MET A 41 12.67 12.07 0.88
C MET A 41 14.18 11.84 1.04
N GLU A 42 14.58 11.03 2.01
CA GLU A 42 15.97 10.60 2.16
C GLU A 42 16.37 9.69 0.98
N PRO A 43 17.52 9.95 0.33
CA PRO A 43 17.95 9.17 -0.82
C PRO A 43 18.01 7.66 -0.53
N GLY A 44 17.37 6.86 -1.38
CA GLY A 44 17.40 5.41 -1.29
C GLY A 44 16.50 4.79 -0.22
N VAL A 45 15.79 5.57 0.60
CA VAL A 45 14.85 5.01 1.59
C VAL A 45 13.64 4.45 0.89
N PHE A 46 13.03 5.18 -0.05
CA PHE A 46 11.84 4.71 -0.77
C PHE A 46 12.11 3.39 -1.52
N GLU A 47 13.33 3.20 -2.00
CA GLU A 47 13.73 2.03 -2.78
C GLU A 47 13.92 0.76 -1.95
N LYS A 48 13.98 0.87 -0.62
CA LYS A 48 14.15 -0.26 0.32
C LYS A 48 12.84 -0.91 0.73
N ILE A 49 11.82 -0.89 -0.15
CA ILE A 49 10.56 -1.58 0.12
C ILE A 49 10.76 -3.07 0.31
N VAL A 50 10.00 -3.64 1.23
CA VAL A 50 9.83 -5.09 1.36
C VAL A 50 8.35 -5.43 1.48
N VAL A 51 7.96 -6.58 0.96
CA VAL A 51 6.68 -7.20 1.26
C VAL A 51 6.91 -8.15 2.43
N THR A 52 6.21 -7.95 3.54
CA THR A 52 6.34 -8.79 4.74
C THR A 52 5.64 -10.14 4.56
N GLU A 53 5.91 -11.11 5.43
CA GLU A 53 5.20 -12.40 5.42
C GLU A 53 3.68 -12.26 5.61
N SER A 54 3.24 -11.23 6.33
CA SER A 54 1.82 -10.88 6.50
C SER A 54 1.21 -10.20 5.28
N GLY A 55 2.02 -9.86 4.26
CA GLY A 55 1.59 -9.19 3.04
C GLY A 55 1.47 -7.67 3.14
N SER A 56 2.13 -7.05 4.14
CA SER A 56 2.22 -5.59 4.27
C SER A 56 3.37 -5.04 3.44
N LEU A 57 3.28 -3.78 3.05
CA LEU A 57 4.38 -3.08 2.39
C LEU A 57 5.14 -2.24 3.42
N GLU A 58 6.41 -2.56 3.65
CA GLU A 58 7.22 -1.96 4.71
C GLU A 58 8.48 -1.28 4.16
N TRP A 59 8.87 -0.19 4.82
CA TRP A 59 10.12 0.54 4.64
C TRP A 59 10.94 0.53 5.93
N PRO A 60 12.25 0.78 5.86
CA PRO A 60 13.08 0.96 7.05
C PRO A 60 12.51 1.98 8.04
N GLY A 61 12.68 1.73 9.33
CA GLY A 61 12.18 2.61 10.39
C GLY A 61 10.72 2.37 10.78
N SER A 62 10.23 1.13 10.60
CA SER A 62 8.88 0.71 11.01
C SER A 62 7.76 1.49 10.32
N LEU A 63 8.01 1.97 9.10
CA LEU A 63 7.01 2.61 8.27
C LEU A 63 6.36 1.53 7.40
N ASP A 64 5.11 1.20 7.67
CA ASP A 64 4.35 0.22 6.91
C ASP A 64 3.04 0.78 6.35
N LEU A 65 2.55 0.13 5.30
CA LEU A 65 1.24 0.36 4.73
C LEU A 65 0.48 -0.97 4.66
N CYS A 66 -0.70 -0.95 5.26
CA CYS A 66 -1.62 -2.09 5.30
C CYS A 66 -2.07 -2.47 3.88
N PRO A 67 -2.10 -3.78 3.52
CA PRO A 67 -2.53 -4.23 2.20
C PRO A 67 -3.96 -3.80 1.86
N ASP A 68 -4.85 -3.78 2.85
CA ASP A 68 -6.25 -3.42 2.64
C ASP A 68 -6.40 -1.96 2.18
N SER A 69 -5.70 -1.03 2.82
CA SER A 69 -5.66 0.38 2.43
C SER A 69 -5.10 0.57 1.01
N LEU A 70 -4.06 -0.18 0.66
CA LEU A 70 -3.44 -0.12 -0.66
C LEU A 70 -4.35 -0.67 -1.76
N TYR A 71 -5.12 -1.70 -1.47
CA TYR A 71 -6.07 -2.25 -2.42
C TYR A 71 -7.29 -1.37 -2.64
N LEU A 72 -7.84 -0.76 -1.57
CA LEU A 72 -8.90 0.24 -1.72
C LEU A 72 -8.41 1.40 -2.59
N ARG A 73 -7.19 1.88 -2.34
CA ARG A 73 -6.56 2.92 -3.16
C ARG A 73 -6.36 2.50 -4.62
N LEU A 74 -5.94 1.26 -4.87
CA LEU A 74 -5.73 0.73 -6.22
C LEU A 74 -7.06 0.57 -6.98
N THR A 75 -8.05 -0.04 -6.33
CA THR A 75 -9.33 -0.41 -6.95
C THR A 75 -10.35 0.72 -6.97
N LYS A 76 -10.14 1.76 -6.15
CA LYS A 76 -11.08 2.87 -5.91
C LYS A 76 -12.45 2.41 -5.45
N LYS A 77 -12.51 1.23 -4.84
CA LYS A 77 -13.71 0.69 -4.22
C LYS A 77 -13.89 1.30 -2.84
N GLU A 78 -15.13 1.41 -2.42
CA GLU A 78 -15.47 1.78 -1.06
C GLU A 78 -15.18 0.61 -0.09
N PRO A 79 -14.82 0.90 1.18
CA PRO A 79 -14.54 -0.14 2.17
C PRO A 79 -15.64 -1.18 2.28
N GLU A 80 -16.90 -0.77 2.17
CA GLU A 80 -18.06 -1.64 2.34
C GLU A 80 -18.29 -2.61 1.16
N GLU A 81 -17.67 -2.34 0.01
CA GLU A 81 -17.67 -3.26 -1.13
C GLU A 81 -16.69 -4.43 -0.91
N ILE A 82 -15.67 -4.22 -0.09
CA ILE A 82 -14.60 -5.18 0.18
C ILE A 82 -14.76 -5.86 1.55
N PHE A 83 -15.28 -5.13 2.52
CA PHE A 83 -15.55 -5.57 3.88
C PHE A 83 -17.05 -5.41 4.18
N PRO A 84 -17.92 -6.33 3.70
CA PRO A 84 -19.37 -6.19 3.83
C PRO A 84 -19.85 -6.00 5.27
N LEU A 85 -19.11 -6.55 6.24
CA LEU A 85 -19.40 -6.43 7.68
C LEU A 85 -19.31 -4.98 8.21
N LEU A 86 -18.64 -4.06 7.50
CA LEU A 86 -18.62 -2.65 7.88
C LEU A 86 -20.01 -1.98 7.73
N LYS A 87 -20.87 -2.49 6.83
CA LYS A 87 -22.25 -1.98 6.69
C LYS A 87 -23.11 -2.30 7.90
N GLU A 88 -22.86 -3.43 8.54
CA GLU A 88 -23.65 -3.92 9.67
C GLU A 88 -23.29 -3.21 10.98
N ALA A 89 -22.05 -2.72 11.11
CA ALA A 89 -21.57 -2.00 12.30
C ALA A 89 -22.01 -0.52 12.37
N LEU A 90 -22.61 0.01 11.30
CA LEU A 90 -23.08 1.39 11.19
C LEU A 90 -24.61 1.53 11.34
N LEU A 91 -25.32 0.45 11.67
CA LEU A 91 -26.76 0.39 11.96
C LEU A 91 -26.99 0.00 13.43
#